data_AF-A0A1F2S0K8-F1
#
_entry.id   AF-A0A1F2S0K8-F1
#
_cell.length_a   1.000
_cell.length_b   1.000
_cell.length_c   1.000
_cell.angle_alpha   90.00
_cell.angle_beta   90.00
_cell.angle_gamma   90.00
#
_symmetry.space_group_name_H-M   'P 1'
#
loop_
_entity.id
_entity.type
_entity.pdbx_description
1 polymer ?
#
loop_
_entity_poly.entity_id
_entity_poly.type
_entity_poly.pdbx_seq_one_letter_code
_entity_poly.pdbx_strand_id
1 'polypeptide(L)' 'MNELRELFHQLNNQLGIILAHAEMLEVHAPDDASRSRAAQVVASVLDAMSTAREIRGRSNLTAV' A
#
# COMPACT_ATOMS: atom_id res chain seq x y z
N MET A 1 8.52 -21.03 -6.27
CA MET A 1 8.04 -20.00 -7.22
C MET A 1 6.60 -19.52 -6.93
N ASN A 2 5.70 -20.34 -6.38
CA ASN A 2 4.30 -19.92 -6.11
C ASN A 2 4.13 -19.06 -4.84
N GLU A 3 4.87 -19.37 -3.78
CA GLU A 3 4.74 -18.73 -2.46
C GLU A 3 5.04 -17.22 -2.50
N LEU A 4 6.09 -16.78 -3.22
CA LEU A 4 6.40 -15.36 -3.34
C LEU A 4 5.31 -14.58 -4.09
N ARG A 5 4.68 -15.20 -5.11
CA ARG A 5 3.55 -14.59 -5.83
C ARG A 5 2.33 -14.45 -4.91
N GLU A 6 2.06 -15.46 -4.10
CA GLU A 6 0.98 -15.45 -3.11
C GLU A 6 1.21 -14.38 -2.04
N LEU A 7 2.45 -14.25 -1.53
CA LEU A 7 2.84 -13.19 -0.59
C LEU A 7 2.65 -11.79 -1.20
N PHE A 8 3.05 -11.57 -2.46
CA PHE A 8 2.81 -10.28 -3.11
C PHE A 8 1.33 -9.98 -3.33
N HIS A 9 0.51 -11.00 -3.61
CA HIS A 9 -0.94 -10.83 -3.70
C HIS A 9 -1.53 -10.44 -2.34
N GLN A 10 -1.15 -11.15 -1.27
CA GLN A 10 -1.59 -10.86 0.10
C GLN A 10 -1.16 -9.46 0.55
N LEU A 11 0.10 -9.07 0.29
CA LEU A 11 0.62 -7.75 0.60
C LEU A 11 -0.15 -6.65 -0.12
N ASN A 12 -0.38 -6.78 -1.43
CA ASN A 12 -1.14 -5.79 -2.19
C ASN A 12 -2.59 -5.68 -1.71
N ASN A 13 -3.21 -6.80 -1.31
CA ASN A 13 -4.54 -6.79 -0.73
C ASN A 13 -4.57 -6.04 0.61
N GLN A 14 -3.61 -6.30 1.51
CA GLN A 14 -3.49 -5.59 2.78
C GLN A 14 -3.26 -4.10 2.59
N LEU A 15 -2.38 -3.70 1.66
CA LEU A 15 -2.15 -2.30 1.32
C LEU A 15 -3.42 -1.64 0.76
N GLY A 16 -4.18 -2.33 -0.09
CA GLY A 16 -5.46 -1.81 -0.61
C GLY A 16 -6.50 -1.57 0.49
N ILE A 17 -6.61 -2.47 1.48
CA ILE A 17 -7.49 -2.28 2.63
C ILE A 17 -7.06 -1.06 3.47
N ILE A 18 -5.76 -0.93 3.75
CA ILE A 18 -5.23 0.20 4.52
C ILE A 18 -5.47 1.51 3.77
N LEU A 19 -5.27 1.54 2.45
CA LEU A 19 -5.52 2.71 1.61
C LEU A 19 -6.98 3.15 1.72
N ALA A 20 -7.93 2.24 1.50
CA ALA A 20 -9.35 2.55 1.58
C ALA A 20 -9.75 3.09 2.97
N HIS A 21 -9.19 2.52 4.04
CA HIS A 21 -9.44 3.02 5.40
C HIS A 21 -8.84 4.42 5.61
N ALA A 22 -7.63 4.68 5.11
CA ALA A 22 -6.98 5.98 5.23
C ALA A 22 -7.73 7.06 4.44
N GLU A 23 -8.17 6.76 3.22
CA GLU A 23 -9.01 7.64 2.41
C GLU A 23 -10.34 7.95 3.12
N MET A 24 -10.98 6.94 3.71
CA MET A 24 -12.20 7.13 4.49
C MET A 24 -11.97 8.04 5.71
N LEU A 25 -10.84 7.85 6.43
CA LEU A 25 -10.46 8.71 7.55
C LEU A 25 -10.19 10.15 7.11
N GLU A 26 -9.58 10.35 5.94
CA GLU A 26 -9.32 11.68 5.41
C GLU A 26 -10.61 12.41 5.04
N VAL A 27 -11.53 11.73 4.36
CA VAL A 27 -12.84 12.27 3.97
C VAL A 27 -13.69 12.65 5.18
N HIS A 28 -13.65 11.83 6.24
CA HIS A 28 -14.48 12.00 7.44
C HIS A 28 -13.73 12.61 8.63
N ALA A 29 -12.56 13.22 8.41
CA ALA A 29 -11.75 13.78 9.48
C ALA A 29 -12.50 14.92 10.22
N PRO A 30 -12.53 14.91 11.56
CA PRO A 30 -13.23 15.93 12.36
C PRO A 30 -12.51 17.27 12.41
N ASP A 31 -11.22 17.29 12.08
CA ASP A 31 -10.36 18.47 12.12
C ASP A 31 -9.22 18.35 11.10
N ASP A 32 -8.58 19.48 10.79
CA ASP A 32 -7.52 19.55 9.76
C ASP A 32 -6.26 18.76 10.14
N ALA A 33 -5.95 18.63 11.44
CA ALA A 33 -4.80 17.84 11.87
C ALA A 33 -5.06 16.35 11.67
N SER A 34 -6.27 15.88 11.96
CA SER A 34 -6.72 14.52 11.69
C SER A 34 -6.74 14.23 10.18
N ARG A 35 -7.22 15.17 9.36
CA ARG A 35 -7.20 15.08 7.90
C ARG A 35 -5.77 14.97 7.36
N SER A 36 -4.88 15.85 7.83
CA SER A 36 -3.46 15.86 7.41
C SER A 36 -2.76 14.55 7.76
N ARG A 37 -3.03 13.96 8.93
CA ARG A 37 -2.49 12.65 9.30
C ARG A 37 -3.02 11.54 8.39
N ALA A 38 -4.32 11.53 8.09
CA ALA A 38 -4.90 10.54 7.18
C ALA A 38 -4.32 10.65 5.76
N ALA A 39 -4.18 11.87 5.24
CA ALA A 39 -3.53 12.14 3.96
C ALA A 39 -2.07 11.65 3.92
N GLN A 40 -1.33 11.81 5.03
CA GLN A 40 0.02 11.28 5.14
C GLN A 40 0.06 9.74 5.09
N VAL A 41 -0.93 9.08 5.71
CA VAL A 41 -1.06 7.61 5.63
C VAL A 41 -1.38 7.18 4.20
N VAL A 42 -2.32 7.85 3.52
CA VAL A 42 -2.63 7.62 2.10
C VAL A 42 -1.36 7.68 1.25
N ALA A 43 -0.60 8.78 1.35
CA ALA A 43 0.65 8.95 0.62
C ALA A 43 1.66 7.82 0.91
N SER A 44 1.82 7.46 2.19
CA SER A 44 2.76 6.41 2.61
C SER A 44 2.37 5.03 2.07
N VAL A 45 1.07 4.72 1.98
CA VAL A 45 0.58 3.46 1.41
C VAL A 45 0.83 3.40 -0.09
N LEU A 46 0.61 4.50 -0.82
CA LEU A 46 0.91 4.57 -2.25
C LEU A 46 2.41 4.34 -2.52
N ASP A 47 3.29 4.94 -1.70
CA ASP A 47 4.73 4.72 -1.79
C ASP A 47 5.10 3.25 -1.48
N ALA A 48 4.46 2.64 -0.48
CA ALA A 48 4.65 1.23 -0.16
C ALA A 48 4.21 0.30 -1.30
N MET A 49 3.09 0.60 -1.96
CA MET A 49 2.63 -0.16 -3.14
C MET A 49 3.61 -0.03 -4.30
N SER A 50 4.15 1.16 -4.54
CA SER A 50 5.20 1.39 -5.54
C SER A 50 6.45 0.55 -5.24
N THR A 51 6.90 0.58 -3.98
CA THR A 51 8.04 -0.22 -3.51
C THR A 51 7.79 -1.72 -3.67
N ALA A 52 6.61 -2.21 -3.29
CA ALA A 52 6.24 -3.62 -3.44
C ALA A 52 6.24 -4.06 -4.92
N ARG A 53 5.78 -3.17 -5.83
CA ARG A 53 5.81 -3.42 -7.28
C ARG A 53 7.24 -3.50 -7.81
N GLU A 54 8.13 -2.65 -7.33
CA GLU A 54 9.54 -2.68 -7.71
C GLU A 54 10.23 -3.96 -7.23
N ILE A 55 10.02 -4.36 -5.97
CA ILE A 55 10.57 -5.61 -5.43
C ILE A 55 10.08 -6.79 -6.29
N ARG A 56 8.78 -6.88 -6.59
CA ARG A 56 8.23 -7.93 -7.46
C ARG A 56 8.89 -7.95 -8.84
N GLY A 57 9.11 -6.78 -9.44
CA GLY A 57 9.80 -6.65 -10.72
C GLY A 57 11.22 -7.22 -10.67
N ARG A 58 11.99 -6.84 -9.65
CA ARG A 58 13.37 -7.33 -9.44
C ARG A 58 13.41 -8.82 -9.11
N SER A 59 12.50 -9.34 -8.30
CA SER A 59 12.43 -10.77 -7.96
C SER A 59 12.08 -11.65 -9.16
N ASN A 60 11.31 -11.14 -10.12
CA ASN A 60 11.02 -11.86 -11.36
C ASN A 60 12.20 -11.84 -12.35
N LEU A 61 13.04 -10.79 -12.33
CA LEU A 61 14.23 -10.69 -13.17
C LEU A 61 15.33 -11.69 -12.78
N THR A 62 15.48 -11.99 -11.49
CA THR A 62 16.47 -12.97 -10.99
C THR A 62 16.02 -14.43 -11.18
N ALA A 63 14.77 -14.65 -11.57
CA ALA A 63 14.15 -15.95 -11.70
C ALA A 63 14.18 -16.53 -13.14
N VAL A 64 14.77 -15.79 -14.08
CA VAL A 64 14.97 -16.14 -15.50
C VAL A 64 16.46 -16.33 -15.75
#